data_AF-A0A0J8U2R7-F1
#
_entry.id   AF-A0A0J8U2R7-F1
#
_cell.length_a   1.000
_cell.length_b   1.000
_cell.length_c   1.000
_cell.angle_alpha   90.00
_cell.angle_beta   90.00
_cell.angle_gamma   90.00
#
_symmetry.space_group_name_H-M   'P 1'
#
loop_
_entity.id
_entity.type
_entity.pdbx_description
1 polymer ?
#
loop_
_entity_poly.entity_id
_entity_poly.type
_entity_poly.pdbx_seq_one_letter_code
_entity_poly.pdbx_strand_id
1 'polypeptide(L)'
;MGRALTGNMPDDSSEEDFKPFTASVSTFARRKSGSRTGIEQDVVNGKTEEICGKKIPHWRGGRGVGGGWDCVQNGDCSFLSGGEERGWHFNGEEDFLSMPTPLVASAPSGAASDAGSAGSSSAKL
;
A
#
# COMPACT_ATOMS: atom_id res chain seq x y z
N MET A 1 -5.96 5.53 0.32
CA MET A 1 -5.63 6.19 1.61
C MET A 1 -6.71 5.95 2.69
N GLY A 2 -8.01 5.95 2.34
CA GLY A 2 -9.10 5.80 3.32
C GLY A 2 -9.02 4.59 4.26
N ARG A 3 -8.69 3.39 3.74
CA ARG A 3 -8.54 2.16 4.54
C ARG A 3 -7.50 2.31 5.66
N ALA A 4 -6.31 2.84 5.36
CA ALA A 4 -5.25 3.06 6.34
C ALA A 4 -5.66 4.06 7.43
N LEU A 5 -6.33 5.15 7.04
CA LEU A 5 -6.77 6.19 7.96
C LEU A 5 -7.90 5.72 8.89
N THR A 6 -8.85 4.98 8.36
CA THR A 6 -10.02 4.48 9.11
C THR A 6 -9.73 3.19 9.86
N GLY A 7 -8.76 2.41 9.40
CA GLY A 7 -8.50 1.04 9.83
C GLY A 7 -9.47 0.01 9.29
N ASN A 8 -10.41 0.42 8.42
CA ASN A 8 -11.33 -0.49 7.78
C ASN A 8 -10.64 -1.12 6.57
N MET A 9 -10.15 -2.34 6.73
CA MET A 9 -9.61 -3.15 5.63
C MET A 9 -10.58 -4.30 5.42
N PRO A 10 -11.39 -4.29 4.35
CA PRO A 10 -12.30 -5.39 4.05
C PRO A 10 -11.52 -6.66 3.70
N ASP A 11 -12.16 -7.81 3.91
CA ASP A 11 -11.58 -9.11 3.56
C ASP A 11 -11.48 -9.27 2.05
N ASP A 12 -12.51 -8.82 1.32
CA ASP A 12 -12.48 -8.68 -0.13
C ASP A 12 -11.92 -7.30 -0.50
N SER A 13 -10.75 -7.31 -1.13
CA SER A 13 -10.08 -6.09 -1.54
C SER A 13 -10.84 -5.30 -2.62
N SER A 14 -11.73 -5.96 -3.37
CA SER A 14 -12.52 -5.38 -4.45
C SER A 14 -13.70 -4.53 -3.97
N GLU A 15 -14.03 -4.58 -2.68
CA GLU A 15 -15.11 -3.79 -2.10
C GLU A 15 -14.94 -2.29 -2.37
N GLU A 16 -16.02 -1.66 -2.88
CA GLU A 16 -16.09 -0.22 -3.15
C GLU A 16 -16.37 0.60 -1.88
N ASP A 17 -15.39 0.60 -0.97
CA ASP A 17 -15.47 1.33 0.30
C ASP A 17 -14.99 2.78 0.22
N PHE A 18 -14.41 3.17 -0.92
CA PHE A 18 -13.95 4.53 -1.21
C PHE A 18 -14.44 4.97 -2.59
N LYS A 19 -14.86 6.23 -2.72
CA LYS A 19 -15.48 6.77 -3.94
C LYS A 19 -14.62 7.86 -4.60
N PRO A 20 -13.45 7.53 -5.18
CA PRO A 20 -12.64 8.51 -5.88
C PRO A 20 -13.22 8.74 -7.27
N PHE A 21 -13.98 9.82 -7.43
CA PHE A 21 -14.36 10.35 -8.73
C PHE A 21 -13.48 11.52 -9.14
N THR A 22 -13.57 11.90 -10.41
CA THR A 22 -12.88 13.07 -10.96
C THR A 22 -13.22 14.32 -10.15
N ALA A 23 -12.18 14.98 -9.63
CA ALA A 23 -12.29 16.18 -8.80
C ALA A 23 -13.21 16.05 -7.57
N SER A 24 -13.51 14.82 -7.11
CA SER A 24 -14.28 14.59 -5.89
C SER A 24 -13.49 14.95 -4.63
N VAL A 25 -14.20 15.32 -3.56
CA VAL A 25 -13.61 15.62 -2.25
C VAL A 25 -14.05 14.58 -1.23
N SER A 26 -13.07 13.97 -0.55
CA SER A 26 -13.31 13.15 0.64
C SER A 26 -12.71 13.82 1.86
N THR A 27 -13.49 13.90 2.94
CA THR A 27 -13.09 14.59 4.17
C THR A 27 -12.90 13.57 5.28
N PHE A 28 -11.72 13.62 5.90
CA PHE A 28 -11.35 12.75 7.02
C PHE A 28 -11.13 13.59 8.28
N ALA A 29 -11.86 13.27 9.35
CA ALA A 29 -11.76 13.94 10.64
C ALA A 29 -10.97 13.07 11.63
N ARG A 30 -9.99 13.66 12.32
CA ARG A 30 -9.17 12.92 13.29
C ARG A 30 -10.01 12.54 14.51
N ARG A 31 -9.94 11.28 14.94
CA ARG A 31 -10.60 10.85 16.18
C ARG A 31 -9.96 11.51 17.40
N LYS A 32 -10.78 11.76 18.43
CA LYS A 32 -10.30 12.33 19.70
C LYS A 32 -9.31 11.38 20.38
N SER A 33 -8.42 11.96 21.22
CA SER A 33 -7.20 11.38 21.78
C SER A 33 -7.30 9.95 22.36
N GLY A 34 -8.49 9.51 22.80
CA GLY A 34 -8.70 8.17 23.36
C GLY A 34 -8.16 7.03 22.49
N SER A 35 -8.31 7.12 21.16
CA SER A 35 -7.87 6.04 20.26
C SER A 35 -6.36 6.00 20.00
N ARG A 36 -5.62 7.10 20.25
CA ARG A 36 -4.16 7.13 20.07
C ARG A 36 -3.44 6.39 21.19
N THR A 37 -3.98 6.49 22.41
CA THR A 37 -3.42 5.83 23.60
C THR A 37 -3.41 4.30 23.47
N GLY A 38 -4.43 3.72 22.83
CA GLY A 38 -4.50 2.28 22.57
C GLY A 38 -3.39 1.78 21.64
N ILE A 39 -3.04 2.55 20.60
CA ILE A 39 -1.95 2.18 19.68
C ILE A 39 -0.59 2.28 20.35
N GLU A 40 -0.36 3.32 21.15
CA GLU A 40 0.90 3.47 21.90
C GLU A 40 1.06 2.34 22.92
N GLN A 41 -0.02 1.94 23.59
CA GLN A 41 -0.01 0.76 24.48
C GLN A 41 0.22 -0.56 23.72
N ASP A 42 -0.34 -0.74 22.53
CA ASP A 42 -0.11 -1.94 21.72
C ASP A 42 1.38 -2.08 21.35
N VAL A 43 2.06 -0.97 21.03
CA VAL A 43 3.52 -0.99 20.79
C VAL A 43 4.30 -1.38 22.05
N VAL A 44 3.96 -0.79 23.20
CA VAL A 44 4.61 -1.09 24.49
C VAL A 44 4.39 -2.56 24.88
N ASN A 45 3.19 -3.07 24.63
CA ASN A 45 2.78 -4.44 24.95
C ASN A 45 3.21 -5.46 23.88
N GLY A 46 3.97 -5.05 22.86
CA GLY A 46 4.48 -5.94 21.81
C GLY A 46 3.42 -6.46 20.83
N LYS A 47 2.21 -5.87 20.81
CA LYS A 47 1.15 -6.14 19.83
C LYS A 47 1.43 -5.38 18.53
N THR A 48 2.48 -5.81 17.83
CA THR A 48 2.91 -5.24 16.55
C THR A 48 3.12 -6.34 15.53
N GLU A 49 2.80 -6.08 14.28
CA GLU A 49 3.17 -6.94 13.15
C GLU A 49 4.55 -6.55 12.63
N GLU A 50 5.37 -7.54 12.26
CA GLU A 50 6.66 -7.29 11.63
C GLU A 50 6.55 -7.48 10.11
N ILE A 51 6.74 -6.38 9.37
CA ILE A 51 6.71 -6.39 7.91
C ILE A 51 8.04 -5.80 7.42
N CYS A 52 8.81 -6.60 6.67
CA CYS A 52 10.13 -6.21 6.15
C CYS A 52 11.07 -5.66 7.25
N GLY A 53 11.08 -6.28 8.43
CA GLY A 53 11.92 -5.86 9.56
C GLY A 53 11.44 -4.61 10.30
N LYS A 54 10.24 -4.10 10.00
CA LYS A 54 9.64 -2.94 10.69
C LYS A 54 8.49 -3.40 11.57
N LYS A 55 8.49 -2.96 12.84
CA LYS A 55 7.38 -3.14 13.77
C LYS A 55 6.29 -2.14 13.47
N ILE A 56 5.14 -2.64 13.04
CA ILE A 56 3.97 -1.85 12.69
C ILE A 56 2.90 -2.10 13.76
N PRO A 57 2.41 -1.06 14.45
CA PRO A 57 1.27 -1.22 15.34
C PRO A 57 0.06 -1.72 14.55
N HIS A 58 -0.72 -2.63 15.14
CA HIS A 58 -1.91 -3.10 14.43
C HIS A 58 -2.89 -1.94 14.21
N TRP A 59 -3.10 -1.57 12.95
CA TRP A 59 -3.94 -0.43 12.55
C TRP A 59 -5.27 -0.86 11.94
N ARG A 60 -5.42 -2.14 11.57
CA ARG A 60 -6.67 -2.71 11.05
C ARG A 60 -7.71 -2.90 12.16
N GLY A 61 -8.94 -3.26 11.75
CA GLY A 61 -10.08 -3.47 12.65
C GLY A 61 -10.69 -2.15 13.12
N GLY A 62 -10.74 -1.17 12.22
CA GLY A 62 -11.31 0.15 12.51
C GLY A 62 -10.45 1.05 13.40
N ARG A 63 -9.20 0.67 13.73
CA ARG A 63 -8.31 1.49 14.57
C ARG A 63 -7.71 2.67 13.81
N GLY A 64 -7.21 2.41 12.61
CA GLY A 64 -6.56 3.37 11.73
C GLY A 64 -5.19 3.81 12.23
N VAL A 65 -4.34 4.27 11.32
CA VAL A 65 -2.99 4.75 11.67
C VAL A 65 -3.06 6.00 12.56
N GLY A 66 -2.19 6.07 13.57
CA GLY A 66 -2.06 7.26 14.43
C GLY A 66 -3.26 7.58 15.33
N GLY A 67 -4.12 6.58 15.58
CA GLY A 67 -5.35 6.69 16.38
C GLY A 67 -6.61 6.87 15.54
N GLY A 68 -6.50 6.77 14.22
CA GLY A 68 -7.65 6.67 13.33
C GLY A 68 -8.35 7.97 13.00
N TRP A 69 -9.10 7.89 11.90
CA TRP A 69 -9.87 8.98 11.31
C TRP A 69 -11.23 8.47 10.91
N ASP A 70 -12.23 9.34 10.98
CA ASP A 70 -13.57 9.07 10.46
C ASP A 70 -13.70 9.72 9.08
N CYS A 71 -14.16 8.93 8.10
CA CYS A 71 -14.53 9.44 6.79
C CYS A 71 -15.91 10.10 6.92
N VAL A 72 -15.94 11.43 7.01
CA VAL A 72 -17.20 12.19 7.18
C VAL A 72 -17.84 12.53 5.84
N GLN A 73 -17.07 12.44 4.76
CA GLN A 73 -17.53 12.67 3.39
C GLN A 73 -16.68 11.83 2.45
N ASN A 74 -17.32 11.06 1.56
CA ASN A 74 -16.65 10.09 0.69
C ASN A 74 -17.05 10.34 -0.76
N GLY A 75 -16.21 11.09 -1.49
CA GLY A 75 -16.39 11.35 -2.92
C GLY A 75 -17.41 12.43 -3.25
N ASP A 76 -17.48 13.54 -2.50
CA ASP A 76 -18.41 14.63 -2.82
C ASP A 76 -18.09 15.30 -4.15
N CYS A 77 -19.10 15.32 -5.02
CA CYS A 77 -19.11 15.99 -6.31
C CYS A 77 -20.26 17.01 -6.42
N SER A 78 -20.98 17.31 -5.33
CA SER A 78 -22.16 18.19 -5.36
C SER A 78 -21.87 19.62 -5.83
N PHE A 79 -20.61 20.05 -5.69
CA PHE A 79 -20.13 21.34 -6.19
C PHE A 79 -19.76 21.34 -7.68
N LEU A 80 -19.74 20.17 -8.34
CA LEU A 80 -19.47 20.03 -9.76
C LEU A 80 -20.80 19.96 -10.53
N SER A 81 -20.94 20.78 -11.57
CA SER A 81 -22.13 20.74 -12.44
C SER A 81 -22.30 19.42 -13.18
N GLY A 82 -21.20 18.71 -13.46
CA GLY A 82 -21.19 17.39 -14.09
C GLY A 82 -21.36 16.21 -13.12
N GLY A 83 -21.35 16.46 -11.80
CA GLY A 83 -21.45 15.41 -10.79
C GLY A 83 -20.26 14.43 -10.81
N GLU A 84 -20.55 13.17 -10.50
CA GLU A 84 -19.56 12.09 -10.40
C GLU A 84 -19.16 11.57 -11.78
N GLU A 85 -17.86 11.55 -12.10
CA GLU A 85 -17.34 11.03 -13.36
C GLU A 85 -16.05 10.22 -13.17
N ARG A 86 -15.85 9.18 -13.99
CA ARG A 86 -14.62 8.35 -14.07
C ARG A 86 -14.15 7.83 -12.71
N GLY A 87 -15.04 7.15 -12.00
CA GLY A 87 -14.71 6.50 -10.73
C GLY A 87 -13.59 5.46 -10.88
N TRP A 88 -12.84 5.26 -9.80
CA TRP A 88 -11.82 4.22 -9.70
C TRP A 88 -12.04 3.38 -8.43
N HIS A 89 -11.81 2.08 -8.50
CA HIS A 89 -11.78 1.21 -7.32
C HIS A 89 -10.79 0.06 -7.56
N PHE A 90 -10.38 -0.61 -6.48
CA PHE A 90 -9.61 -1.84 -6.58
C PHE A 90 -10.51 -2.94 -7.14
N ASN A 91 -10.07 -3.67 -8.17
CA ASN A 91 -10.85 -4.79 -8.71
C ASN A 91 -10.50 -6.15 -8.07
N GLY A 92 -9.49 -6.18 -7.18
CA GLY A 92 -9.04 -7.38 -6.47
C GLY A 92 -8.09 -8.31 -7.25
N GLU A 93 -7.90 -8.09 -8.55
CA GLU A 93 -7.08 -8.92 -9.44
C GLU A 93 -5.71 -8.26 -9.77
N GLU A 94 -5.24 -7.33 -8.95
CA GLU A 94 -4.02 -6.54 -9.19
C GLU A 94 -2.72 -7.30 -8.80
N ASP A 95 -2.62 -8.57 -9.15
CA ASP A 95 -1.42 -9.39 -8.90
C ASP A 95 -0.34 -9.12 -9.95
N PHE A 96 0.70 -8.38 -9.55
CA PHE A 96 1.87 -8.09 -10.39
C PHE A 96 2.64 -9.34 -10.85
N LEU A 97 2.41 -10.49 -10.22
CA LEU A 97 3.01 -11.78 -10.60
C LEU A 97 2.32 -12.45 -11.79
N SER A 98 1.07 -12.05 -12.09
CA SER A 98 0.33 -12.51 -13.27
C SER A 98 0.71 -11.74 -14.54
N MET A 99 1.38 -10.60 -14.38
CA MET A 99 1.88 -9.81 -15.50
C MET A 99 2.98 -10.61 -16.20
N PRO A 100 2.94 -10.74 -17.54
CA PRO A 100 4.03 -11.37 -18.27
C PRO A 100 5.33 -10.66 -17.91
N THR A 101 6.36 -11.42 -17.52
CA THR A 101 7.68 -10.86 -17.28
C THR A 101 8.03 -10.02 -18.50
N PRO A 102 8.34 -8.70 -18.35
CA PRO A 102 8.68 -7.89 -19.49
C PRO A 102 9.85 -8.57 -20.19
N LEU A 103 9.67 -8.90 -21.47
CA LEU A 103 10.72 -9.47 -22.28
C LEU A 103 11.83 -8.42 -22.31
N VAL A 104 12.84 -8.57 -21.44
CA VAL A 104 14.06 -7.78 -21.56
C VAL A 104 14.53 -8.05 -22.98
N ALA A 105 14.51 -7.04 -23.84
CA ALA A 105 14.95 -7.18 -25.20
C ALA A 105 16.36 -7.76 -25.12
N SER A 106 16.51 -9.02 -25.53
CA SER A 106 17.78 -9.72 -25.51
C SER A 106 18.78 -8.82 -26.23
N ALA A 107 19.74 -8.29 -25.48
CA ALA A 107 20.83 -7.52 -26.05
C ALA A 107 21.40 -8.32 -27.23
N PRO A 108 21.61 -7.70 -28.41
CA PRO A 108 22.06 -8.44 -29.57
C PRO A 108 23.37 -9.14 -29.23
N SER A 109 23.32 -10.47 -29.27
CA SER A 109 24.46 -11.35 -29.13
C SER A 109 25.37 -11.16 -30.35
N GLY A 110 26.32 -10.23 -30.24
CA GLY A 110 27.41 -10.03 -31.18
C GLY A 110 28.74 -10.10 -30.44
N ALA A 111 29.42 -11.24 -30.58
CA ALA A 111 30.70 -11.56 -29.96
C ALA A 111 31.89 -10.84 -30.61
N ALA A 112 32.91 -10.50 -29.79
CA ALA A 112 34.35 -10.80 -29.99
C ALA A 112 35.17 -9.92 -29.02
N SER A 113 35.71 -10.53 -27.94
CA SER A 113 37.13 -10.88 -27.73
C SER A 113 37.98 -9.75 -27.13
N ASP A 114 38.46 -9.92 -25.90
CA ASP A 114 39.89 -10.22 -25.69
C ASP A 114 40.12 -10.79 -24.29
N ALA A 115 41.06 -11.73 -24.23
CA ALA A 115 41.45 -12.49 -23.07
C ALA A 115 42.39 -11.69 -22.15
N GLY A 116 42.12 -11.72 -20.85
CA GLY A 116 42.98 -11.15 -19.81
C GLY A 116 42.96 -12.00 -18.55
N SER A 117 43.84 -13.00 -18.53
CA SER A 117 44.09 -13.95 -17.45
C SER A 117 44.57 -13.29 -16.15
N ALA A 118 44.03 -13.69 -14.99
CA ALA A 118 44.81 -13.90 -13.76
C ALA A 118 43.98 -14.57 -12.63
N GLY A 119 44.31 -15.84 -12.33
CA GLY A 119 44.46 -16.35 -10.96
C GLY A 119 43.22 -16.72 -10.15
N SER A 120 42.89 -18.01 -10.15
CA SER A 120 41.94 -18.64 -9.21
C SER A 120 42.68 -19.26 -8.00
N SER A 121 41.93 -19.36 -6.88
CA SER A 121 42.00 -20.38 -5.82
C SER A 121 43.00 -20.15 -4.68
N SER A 122 42.51 -19.88 -3.46
CA SER A 122 42.05 -20.86 -2.44
C SER A 122 43.16 -21.77 -1.91
N ALA A 123 43.54 -21.52 -0.65
CA ALA A 123 44.21 -22.49 0.20
C ALA A 123 43.13 -23.31 0.96
N LYS A 124 43.08 -24.61 0.67
CA LYS A 124 42.53 -25.71 1.51
C LYS A 124 43.51 -25.87 2.70
N LEU A 125 43.16 -26.25 3.93
CA LEU A 125 42.23 -27.23 4.50
C LEU A 125 41.97 -26.84 5.96
#